data_AF-A0A962VXR1-F1
#
_entry.id   AF-A0A962VXR1-F1
#
_cell.length_a   1.000
_cell.length_b   1.000
_cell.length_c   1.000
_cell.angle_alpha   90.00
_cell.angle_beta   90.00
_cell.angle_gamma   90.00
#
_symmetry.space_group_name_H-M   'P 1'
#
loop_
_entity.id
_entity.type
_entity.pdbx_description
1 polymer ?
#
loop_
_entity_poly.entity_id
_entity_poly.type
_entity_poly.pdbx_seq_one_letter_code
_entity_poly.pdbx_strand_id
1 'polypeptide(L)'
;GVVLLLIPLLGSQIERFSDSAPRYVAWFRDTALPWLEQRTGLSLESLEPGKLFALLQEHWQQAGGIAASVLGGISKSGLVLLAWIGNLTLIPVVTFYLLRDWDSLVARVHELLPRSVAPTISSLTRQSDEVLGGFLRGQISVMLALATVYSLGLWMVGIDLAFLIGMLAGLVSFIPYLGAIVGIGAGLIAALVQYGDWTHVILVLVV
;
A
#
# COMPACT_ATOMS: atom_id res chain seq x y z
N GLY A 1 21.08 -3.62 3.00
CA GLY A 1 21.33 -2.38 3.77
C GLY A 1 20.03 -1.71 4.13
N VAL A 2 19.46 -0.92 3.23
CA VAL A 2 18.27 -0.09 3.49
C VAL A 2 16.99 -0.91 3.75
N VAL A 3 16.72 -1.96 2.95
CA VAL A 3 15.53 -2.81 3.14
C VAL A 3 15.45 -3.44 4.55
N LEU A 4 16.60 -3.82 5.11
CA LEU A 4 16.68 -4.39 6.47
C LEU A 4 16.40 -3.36 7.57
N LEU A 5 16.54 -2.06 7.27
CA LEU A 5 16.16 -0.97 8.18
C LEU A 5 14.69 -0.58 7.99
N LEU A 6 14.16 -0.69 6.76
CA LEU A 6 12.77 -0.34 6.47
C LEU A 6 11.78 -1.32 7.10
N ILE A 7 12.09 -2.62 7.10
CA ILE A 7 11.22 -3.67 7.67
C ILE A 7 10.92 -3.42 9.16
N PRO A 8 11.91 -3.29 10.07
CA PRO A 8 11.64 -3.04 11.49
C PRO A 8 10.98 -1.67 11.72
N LEU A 9 11.31 -0.67 10.90
CA LEU A 9 10.70 0.66 11.01
C LEU A 9 9.21 0.62 10.62
N LEU A 10 8.85 -0.09 9.56
CA LEU A 10 7.45 -0.39 9.22
C LEU A 10 6.75 -1.17 10.33
N GLY A 11 7.42 -2.19 10.91
CA GLY A 11 6.90 -2.95 12.04
C GLY A 11 6.50 -2.03 13.20
N SER A 12 7.41 -1.14 13.61
CA SER A 12 7.13 -0.17 14.69
C SER A 12 6.00 0.81 14.37
N GLN A 13 5.78 1.12 13.09
CA GLN A 13 4.70 2.00 12.65
C GLN A 13 3.35 1.28 12.66
N ILE A 14 3.34 0.00 12.29
CA ILE A 14 2.14 -0.86 12.36
C ILE A 14 1.74 -1.09 13.83
N GLU A 15 2.71 -1.32 14.71
CA GLU A 15 2.47 -1.40 16.17
C GLU A 15 1.87 -0.09 16.68
N ARG A 16 2.47 1.06 16.36
CA ARG A 16 1.92 2.38 16.70
C ARG A 16 0.52 2.59 16.16
N PHE A 17 0.21 2.15 14.94
CA PHE A 17 -1.13 2.20 14.40
C PHE A 17 -2.10 1.34 15.23
N SER A 18 -1.73 0.12 15.61
CA SER A 18 -2.54 -0.76 16.46
C SER A 18 -2.83 -0.11 17.82
N ASP A 19 -1.82 0.49 18.44
CA ASP A 19 -1.94 1.13 19.76
C ASP A 19 -2.78 2.41 19.70
N SER A 20 -2.69 3.15 18.60
CA SER A 20 -3.47 4.37 18.37
C SER A 20 -4.85 4.10 17.79
N ALA A 21 -5.14 2.92 17.25
CA ALA A 21 -6.42 2.59 16.62
C ALA A 21 -7.66 2.81 17.53
N PRO A 22 -7.64 2.53 18.86
CA PRO A 22 -8.73 2.92 19.75
C PRO A 22 -9.02 4.43 19.71
N ARG A 23 -7.99 5.27 19.56
CA ARG A 23 -8.12 6.73 19.45
C ARG A 23 -8.82 7.14 18.16
N TYR A 24 -8.47 6.51 17.04
CA TYR A 24 -9.16 6.73 15.75
C TYR A 24 -10.64 6.33 15.83
N VAL A 25 -10.94 5.20 16.49
CA VAL A 25 -12.32 4.74 16.70
C VAL A 25 -13.11 5.68 17.61
N ALA A 26 -12.49 6.17 18.70
CA ALA A 26 -13.10 7.14 19.60
C ALA A 26 -13.40 8.46 18.87
N TRP A 27 -12.43 9.03 18.16
CA TRP A 27 -12.64 10.25 17.39
C TRP A 27 -13.73 10.09 16.32
N PHE A 28 -13.76 8.94 15.63
CA PHE A 28 -14.81 8.67 14.65
C PHE A 28 -16.20 8.64 15.28
N ARG A 29 -16.34 8.01 16.45
CA ARG A 29 -17.61 7.92 17.19
C ARG A 29 -18.03 9.25 17.80
N ASP A 30 -17.09 9.97 18.41
CA ASP A 30 -17.40 11.11 19.27
C ASP A 30 -17.41 12.43 18.50
N THR A 31 -16.73 12.49 17.35
CA THR A 31 -16.61 13.71 16.52
C THR A 31 -17.15 13.52 15.11
N ALA A 32 -16.71 12.50 14.38
CA ALA A 32 -17.07 12.35 12.96
C ALA A 32 -18.53 11.94 12.76
N LEU A 33 -19.03 10.98 13.57
CA LEU A 33 -20.39 10.46 13.46
C LEU A 33 -21.44 11.54 13.79
N PRO A 34 -21.37 12.29 14.91
CA PRO A 34 -22.33 13.35 15.20
C PRO A 34 -22.29 14.48 14.17
N TRP A 35 -21.09 14.84 13.68
CA TRP A 35 -20.94 15.83 12.62
C TRP A 35 -21.65 15.41 11.32
N LEU A 36 -21.57 14.11 10.97
CA LEU A 36 -22.21 13.55 9.79
C LEU A 36 -23.74 13.47 9.95
N GLU A 37 -24.21 13.04 11.12
CA GLU A 37 -25.64 12.97 11.44
C GLU A 37 -26.29 14.37 11.40
N GLN A 38 -25.61 15.39 11.94
CA GLN A 38 -26.08 16.78 11.87
C GLN A 38 -26.16 17.32 10.44
N ARG A 39 -25.27 16.88 9.54
CA ARG A 39 -25.21 17.37 8.16
C ARG A 39 -26.18 16.64 7.23
N THR A 40 -26.39 15.35 7.45
CA THR A 40 -27.12 14.46 6.53
C THR A 40 -28.52 14.11 7.03
N GLY A 41 -28.80 14.26 8.33
CA GLY A 41 -30.08 13.90 8.95
C GLY A 41 -30.35 12.39 9.00
N LEU A 42 -29.39 11.55 8.59
CA LEU A 42 -29.46 10.10 8.67
C LEU A 42 -28.88 9.66 10.02
N SER A 43 -29.70 9.04 10.87
CA SER A 43 -29.22 8.40 12.11
C SER A 43 -28.43 7.15 11.74
N LEU A 44 -27.11 7.20 11.97
CA LEU A 44 -26.16 6.13 11.67
C LEU A 44 -25.83 5.34 12.95
N GLU A 45 -26.75 5.33 13.90
CA GLU A 45 -26.66 4.69 15.22
C GLU A 45 -26.39 3.17 15.15
N SER A 46 -26.68 2.54 14.00
CA SER A 46 -26.38 1.12 13.74
C SER A 46 -24.91 0.85 13.38
N LEU A 47 -24.11 1.88 13.10
CA LEU A 47 -22.67 1.75 12.96
C LEU A 47 -22.07 1.71 14.37
N GLU A 48 -21.65 0.52 14.81
CA GLU A 48 -20.89 0.33 16.04
C GLU A 48 -19.40 0.04 15.73
N PRO A 49 -18.61 1.04 15.31
CA PRO A 49 -17.16 0.90 15.07
C PRO A 49 -16.43 0.26 16.24
N GLY A 50 -16.90 0.51 17.46
CA GLY A 50 -16.35 -0.09 18.68
C GLY A 50 -16.46 -1.61 18.73
N LYS A 51 -17.58 -2.21 18.26
CA LYS A 51 -17.72 -3.66 18.23
C LYS A 51 -16.88 -4.28 17.12
N LEU A 52 -16.84 -3.64 15.95
CA LEU A 52 -15.98 -4.09 14.84
C LEU A 52 -14.50 -4.06 15.26
N PHE A 53 -14.09 -2.99 15.94
CA PHE A 53 -12.73 -2.83 16.44
C PHE A 53 -12.41 -3.82 17.58
N ALA A 54 -13.33 -4.06 18.50
CA ALA A 54 -13.16 -5.05 19.57
C ALA A 54 -13.02 -6.47 19.02
N LEU A 55 -13.83 -6.85 18.01
CA LEU A 55 -13.71 -8.13 17.31
C LEU A 55 -12.36 -8.24 16.58
N LEU A 56 -11.92 -7.16 15.90
CA LEU A 56 -10.62 -7.12 15.24
C LEU A 56 -9.47 -7.25 16.25
N GLN A 57 -9.54 -6.54 17.39
CA GLN A 57 -8.52 -6.57 18.43
C GLN A 57 -8.45 -7.91 19.16
N GLU A 58 -9.60 -8.52 19.45
CA GLU A 58 -9.69 -9.87 20.02
C GLU A 58 -9.08 -10.89 19.07
N HIS A 59 -9.43 -10.84 17.78
CA HIS A 59 -8.82 -11.68 16.76
C HIS A 59 -7.34 -11.39 16.56
N TRP A 60 -6.88 -10.15 16.73
CA TRP A 60 -5.48 -9.75 16.60
C TRP A 60 -4.62 -10.28 17.76
N GLN A 61 -5.12 -10.19 18.99
CA GLN A 61 -4.46 -10.68 20.20
C GLN A 61 -4.46 -12.22 20.28
N GLN A 62 -5.59 -12.87 19.95
CA GLN A 62 -5.66 -14.34 19.87
C GLN A 62 -4.82 -14.91 18.72
N ALA A 63 -4.61 -14.12 17.66
CA ALA A 63 -3.76 -14.49 16.53
C ALA A 63 -2.26 -14.20 16.73
N GLY A 64 -1.81 -13.60 17.83
CA GLY A 64 -0.39 -13.27 17.99
C GLY A 64 0.18 -12.39 16.85
N GLY A 65 -0.65 -11.54 16.23
CA GLY A 65 -0.30 -10.63 15.13
C GLY A 65 -0.65 -11.13 13.71
N ILE A 66 -0.17 -10.37 12.70
CA ILE A 66 -0.43 -10.56 11.25
C ILE A 66 -0.26 -12.02 10.81
N ALA A 67 0.71 -12.72 11.39
CA ALA A 67 1.03 -14.11 11.06
C ALA A 67 -0.15 -15.05 11.32
N ALA A 68 -0.82 -15.01 12.48
CA ALA A 68 -1.96 -15.89 12.71
C ALA A 68 -3.32 -15.32 12.29
N SER A 69 -3.41 -14.06 11.85
CA SER A 69 -4.61 -13.58 11.13
C SER A 69 -4.62 -14.16 9.71
N VAL A 70 -3.46 -14.16 9.06
CA VAL A 70 -3.25 -14.84 7.78
C VAL A 70 -3.45 -16.35 7.97
N LEU A 71 -2.80 -16.99 8.96
CA LEU A 71 -2.97 -18.43 9.26
C LEU A 71 -4.35 -18.79 9.87
N GLY A 72 -5.09 -17.85 10.44
CA GLY A 72 -6.41 -18.07 11.02
C GLY A 72 -7.51 -18.08 9.95
N GLY A 73 -7.48 -17.14 9.00
CA GLY A 73 -8.37 -17.16 7.82
C GLY A 73 -8.10 -18.36 6.89
N ILE A 74 -6.85 -18.81 6.88
CA ILE A 74 -6.34 -20.02 6.24
C ILE A 74 -7.00 -21.31 6.79
N SER A 75 -7.27 -21.37 8.09
CA SER A 75 -7.62 -22.63 8.78
C SER A 75 -8.98 -23.22 8.37
N LYS A 76 -9.86 -22.41 7.77
CA LYS A 76 -11.21 -22.88 7.35
C LYS A 76 -11.21 -23.67 6.05
N SER A 77 -10.10 -23.69 5.29
CA SER A 77 -9.98 -24.52 4.09
C SER A 77 -8.51 -24.83 3.77
N GLY A 78 -8.03 -26.03 4.12
CA GLY A 78 -6.65 -26.46 3.83
C GLY A 78 -6.26 -26.40 2.35
N LEU A 79 -7.25 -26.37 1.45
CA LEU A 79 -7.04 -26.13 0.01
C LEU A 79 -6.54 -24.71 -0.29
N VAL A 80 -7.03 -23.70 0.43
CA VAL A 80 -6.63 -22.29 0.26
C VAL A 80 -5.18 -22.12 0.68
N LEU A 81 -4.77 -22.76 1.77
CA LEU A 81 -3.37 -22.81 2.22
C LEU A 81 -2.40 -23.31 1.15
N LEU A 82 -2.73 -24.46 0.58
CA LEU A 82 -1.91 -25.09 -0.45
C LEU A 82 -1.82 -24.20 -1.69
N ALA A 83 -2.92 -23.53 -2.07
CA ALA A 83 -2.91 -22.56 -3.16
C ALA A 83 -2.02 -21.34 -2.86
N TRP A 84 -2.02 -20.81 -1.64
CA TRP A 84 -1.16 -19.68 -1.24
C TRP A 84 0.32 -20.06 -1.22
N ILE A 85 0.68 -21.18 -0.60
CA ILE A 85 2.07 -21.68 -0.59
C ILE A 85 2.52 -22.00 -2.01
N GLY A 86 1.63 -22.62 -2.79
CA GLY A 86 1.81 -22.89 -4.20
C GLY A 86 2.14 -21.61 -4.97
N ASN A 87 1.30 -20.57 -4.88
CA ASN A 87 1.54 -19.29 -5.54
C ASN A 87 2.80 -18.59 -5.05
N LEU A 88 3.03 -18.54 -3.73
CA LEU A 88 4.20 -17.89 -3.15
C LEU A 88 5.51 -18.53 -3.62
N THR A 89 5.49 -19.83 -3.91
CA THR A 89 6.63 -20.57 -4.46
C THR A 89 6.69 -20.46 -5.98
N LEU A 90 5.56 -20.65 -6.65
CA LEU A 90 5.46 -20.74 -8.10
C LEU A 90 5.75 -19.40 -8.76
N ILE A 91 5.28 -18.28 -8.21
CA ILE A 91 5.53 -16.93 -8.74
C ILE A 91 7.03 -16.67 -8.88
N PRO A 92 7.87 -16.70 -7.82
CA PRO A 92 9.30 -16.42 -7.95
C PRO A 92 10.03 -17.47 -8.80
N VAL A 93 9.61 -18.74 -8.76
CA VAL A 93 10.17 -19.78 -9.63
C VAL A 93 9.90 -19.46 -11.10
N VAL A 94 8.64 -19.26 -11.49
CA VAL A 94 8.26 -18.94 -12.86
C VAL A 94 8.89 -17.63 -13.30
N THR A 95 8.87 -16.59 -12.46
CA THR A 95 9.55 -15.32 -12.73
C THR A 95 11.05 -15.53 -12.97
N PHE A 96 11.73 -16.32 -12.15
CA PHE A 96 13.15 -16.62 -12.33
C PHE A 96 13.42 -17.32 -13.67
N TYR A 97 12.66 -18.37 -14.00
CA TYR A 97 12.82 -19.08 -15.28
C TYR A 97 12.48 -18.20 -16.48
N LEU A 98 11.41 -17.39 -16.40
CA LEU A 98 11.06 -16.45 -17.47
C LEU A 98 12.13 -15.38 -17.67
N LEU A 99 12.73 -14.85 -16.59
CA LEU A 99 13.81 -13.88 -16.68
C LEU A 99 15.11 -14.52 -17.19
N ARG A 100 15.43 -15.73 -16.76
CA ARG A 100 16.63 -16.48 -17.17
C ARG A 100 16.56 -16.89 -18.64
N ASP A 101 15.41 -17.41 -19.06
CA ASP A 101 15.22 -18.00 -20.39
C ASP A 101 14.61 -16.99 -21.40
N TRP A 102 14.48 -15.72 -20.99
CA TRP A 102 13.87 -14.63 -21.77
C TRP A 102 14.43 -14.54 -23.19
N ASP A 103 15.76 -14.47 -23.33
CA ASP A 103 16.41 -14.32 -24.63
C ASP A 103 16.13 -15.49 -25.57
N SER A 104 16.14 -16.72 -25.04
CA SER A 104 15.79 -17.92 -25.81
C SER A 104 14.32 -17.93 -26.20
N LEU A 105 13.43 -17.39 -25.36
CA LEU A 105 11.99 -17.35 -25.62
C LEU A 105 11.69 -16.33 -26.73
N VAL A 106 12.31 -15.15 -26.65
CA VAL A 106 12.23 -14.10 -27.68
C VAL A 106 12.80 -14.58 -29.02
N ALA A 107 13.94 -15.28 -29.02
CA ALA A 107 14.54 -15.82 -30.24
C ALA A 107 13.61 -16.82 -30.96
N ARG A 108 12.97 -17.74 -30.20
CA ARG A 108 11.99 -18.69 -30.76
C ARG A 108 10.75 -17.99 -31.32
N VAL A 109 10.27 -16.94 -30.65
CA VAL A 109 9.16 -16.12 -31.17
C VAL A 109 9.59 -15.42 -32.47
N HIS A 110 10.84 -14.94 -32.56
CA HIS A 110 11.36 -14.30 -33.76
C HIS A 110 11.44 -15.26 -34.96
N GLU A 111 11.81 -16.53 -34.74
CA GLU A 111 11.85 -17.56 -35.79
C GLU A 111 10.46 -17.86 -36.40
N LEU A 112 9.38 -17.60 -35.67
CA LEU A 112 8.01 -17.77 -36.15
C LEU A 112 7.54 -16.60 -37.03
N LEU A 113 8.31 -15.50 -37.10
CA LEU A 113 7.94 -14.32 -37.88
C LEU A 113 8.23 -14.51 -39.38
N PRO A 114 7.31 -14.11 -40.28
CA PRO A 114 7.60 -14.05 -41.71
C PRO A 114 8.79 -13.11 -42.00
N ARG A 115 9.71 -13.55 -42.86
CA ARG A 115 10.97 -12.82 -43.16
C ARG A 115 10.77 -11.38 -43.63
N SER A 116 9.63 -11.08 -44.26
CA SER A 116 9.30 -9.73 -44.76
C SER A 116 9.00 -8.72 -43.65
N VAL A 117 8.47 -9.16 -42.51
CA VAL A 117 8.04 -8.27 -41.40
C VAL A 117 8.92 -8.40 -40.15
N ALA A 118 9.72 -9.46 -40.05
CA ALA A 118 10.66 -9.70 -38.96
C ALA A 118 11.54 -8.48 -38.58
N PRO A 119 12.18 -7.75 -39.53
CA PRO A 119 12.99 -6.58 -39.17
C PRO A 119 12.15 -5.44 -38.57
N THR A 120 10.94 -5.21 -39.09
CA THR A 120 10.02 -4.18 -38.59
C THR A 120 9.57 -4.51 -37.17
N ILE A 121 9.12 -5.74 -36.93
CA ILE A 121 8.67 -6.18 -35.60
C ILE A 121 9.81 -6.10 -34.59
N SER A 122 11.01 -6.59 -34.94
CA SER A 122 12.17 -6.51 -34.05
C SER A 122 12.52 -5.06 -33.67
N SER A 123 12.47 -4.14 -34.63
CA SER A 123 12.69 -2.71 -34.38
C SER A 123 11.64 -2.12 -33.44
N LEU A 124 10.35 -2.41 -33.67
CA LEU A 124 9.25 -1.91 -32.81
C LEU A 124 9.34 -2.49 -31.39
N THR A 125 9.65 -3.77 -31.24
CA THR A 125 9.82 -4.42 -29.93
C THR A 125 10.96 -3.77 -29.16
N ARG A 126 12.10 -3.50 -29.80
CA ARG A 126 13.24 -2.85 -29.13
C ARG A 126 12.91 -1.42 -28.70
N GLN A 127 12.26 -0.64 -29.55
CA GLN A 127 11.80 0.72 -29.20
C GLN A 127 10.81 0.68 -28.03
N SER A 128 9.90 -0.29 -28.02
CA SER A 128 8.93 -0.47 -26.93
C SER A 128 9.62 -0.84 -25.62
N ASP A 129 10.62 -1.73 -25.65
CA ASP A 129 11.41 -2.11 -24.49
C ASP A 129 12.21 -0.92 -23.92
N GLU A 130 12.84 -0.12 -24.79
CA GLU A 130 13.55 1.10 -24.39
C GLU A 130 12.62 2.12 -23.71
N VAL A 131 11.44 2.36 -24.27
CA VAL A 131 10.42 3.27 -23.71
C VAL A 131 9.86 2.72 -22.40
N LEU A 132 9.48 1.44 -22.35
CA LEU A 132 8.91 0.81 -21.16
C LEU A 132 9.93 0.76 -20.02
N GLY A 133 11.18 0.40 -20.32
CA GLY A 133 12.27 0.40 -19.36
C GLY A 133 12.60 1.81 -18.86
N GLY A 134 12.53 2.83 -19.72
CA GLY A 134 12.61 4.24 -19.32
C GLY A 134 11.49 4.65 -18.35
N PHE A 135 10.25 4.33 -18.72
CA PHE A 135 9.06 4.62 -17.91
C PHE A 135 9.12 3.94 -16.53
N LEU A 136 9.43 2.64 -16.46
CA LEU A 136 9.48 1.90 -15.19
C LEU A 136 10.55 2.47 -14.25
N ARG A 137 11.74 2.79 -14.76
CA ARG A 137 12.81 3.41 -13.96
C ARG A 137 12.42 4.81 -13.47
N GLY A 138 11.81 5.62 -14.35
CA GLY A 138 11.26 6.93 -13.98
C GLY A 138 10.20 6.80 -12.90
N GLN A 139 9.27 5.87 -13.05
CA GLN A 139 8.15 5.66 -12.14
C GLN A 139 8.62 5.18 -10.76
N ILE A 140 9.55 4.22 -10.69
CA ILE A 140 10.15 3.79 -9.42
C ILE A 140 10.84 4.98 -8.72
N SER A 141 11.55 5.81 -9.50
CA SER A 141 12.21 7.01 -8.96
C SER A 141 11.20 8.01 -8.40
N VAL A 142 10.09 8.26 -9.11
CA VAL A 142 8.99 9.13 -8.66
C VAL A 142 8.34 8.58 -7.39
N MET A 143 8.04 7.27 -7.33
CA MET A 143 7.44 6.64 -6.16
C MET A 143 8.33 6.74 -4.92
N LEU A 144 9.64 6.51 -5.08
CA LEU A 144 10.62 6.67 -4.00
C LEU A 144 10.78 8.14 -3.57
N ALA A 145 10.79 9.06 -4.51
CA ALA A 145 10.83 10.49 -4.22
C ALA A 145 9.60 10.94 -3.44
N LEU A 146 8.40 10.58 -3.89
CA LEU A 146 7.14 10.90 -3.22
C LEU A 146 7.03 10.23 -1.84
N ALA A 147 7.45 8.96 -1.72
CA ALA A 147 7.52 8.30 -0.43
C ALA A 147 8.40 9.08 0.56
N THR A 148 9.56 9.53 0.10
CA THR A 148 10.49 10.31 0.91
C THR A 148 9.91 11.69 1.27
N VAL A 149 9.38 12.42 0.29
CA VAL A 149 8.80 13.76 0.47
C VAL A 149 7.63 13.71 1.45
N TYR A 150 6.66 12.81 1.26
CA TYR A 150 5.51 12.71 2.14
C TYR A 150 5.90 12.20 3.54
N SER A 151 6.79 11.22 3.64
CA SER A 151 7.25 10.73 4.95
C SER A 151 7.98 11.82 5.73
N LEU A 152 8.87 12.58 5.09
CA LEU A 152 9.59 13.68 5.75
C LEU A 152 8.68 14.85 6.06
N GLY A 153 7.80 15.23 5.13
CA GLY A 153 6.82 16.30 5.31
C GLY A 153 5.91 16.03 6.51
N LEU A 154 5.25 14.87 6.54
CA LEU A 154 4.38 14.48 7.66
C LEU A 154 5.17 14.30 8.97
N TRP A 155 6.43 13.86 8.90
CA TRP A 155 7.29 13.73 10.08
C TRP A 155 7.65 15.10 10.67
N MET A 156 7.91 16.10 9.82
CA MET A 156 8.14 17.49 10.27
C MET A 156 6.90 18.10 10.91
N VAL A 157 5.70 17.73 10.45
CA VAL A 157 4.43 18.08 11.10
C VAL A 157 4.25 17.37 12.44
N GLY A 158 5.02 16.31 12.72
CA GLY A 158 4.93 15.53 13.95
C GLY A 158 3.86 14.44 13.92
N ILE A 159 3.47 13.95 12.74
CA ILE A 159 2.49 12.86 12.62
C ILE A 159 3.15 11.53 12.99
N ASP A 160 2.55 10.79 13.94
CA ASP A 160 3.13 9.53 14.45
C ASP A 160 3.35 8.50 13.33
N LEU A 161 2.36 8.42 12.42
CA LEU A 161 2.31 7.49 11.29
C LEU A 161 2.95 8.03 9.99
N ALA A 162 3.69 9.14 10.06
CA ALA A 162 4.24 9.84 8.89
C ALA A 162 4.95 8.92 7.89
N PHE A 163 5.81 8.03 8.38
CA PHE A 163 6.54 7.12 7.53
C PHE A 163 5.64 6.10 6.80
N LEU A 164 4.68 5.52 7.53
CA LEU A 164 3.74 4.54 6.97
C LEU A 164 2.85 5.19 5.91
N ILE A 165 2.29 6.36 6.23
CA ILE A 165 1.44 7.13 5.31
C ILE A 165 2.23 7.54 4.07
N GLY A 166 3.42 8.12 4.26
CA GLY A 166 4.26 8.56 3.13
C GLY A 166 4.69 7.42 2.23
N MET A 167 5.11 6.27 2.78
CA MET A 167 5.46 5.10 1.98
C MET A 167 4.25 4.58 1.18
N LEU A 168 3.08 4.45 1.81
CA LEU A 168 1.88 3.97 1.12
C LEU A 168 1.45 4.95 0.03
N ALA A 169 1.47 6.25 0.31
CA ALA A 169 1.19 7.29 -0.67
C ALA A 169 2.14 7.24 -1.87
N GLY A 170 3.44 7.11 -1.63
CA GLY A 170 4.45 6.98 -2.68
C GLY A 170 4.37 5.66 -3.45
N LEU A 171 4.03 4.54 -2.79
CA LEU A 171 3.86 3.25 -3.47
C LEU A 171 2.61 3.23 -4.37
N VAL A 172 1.52 3.84 -3.91
CA VAL A 172 0.26 3.89 -4.65
C VAL A 172 0.27 4.99 -5.72
N SER A 173 1.27 5.88 -5.73
CA SER A 173 1.45 6.92 -6.75
C SER A 173 1.81 6.40 -8.15
N PHE A 174 1.91 5.08 -8.34
CA PHE A 174 1.86 4.47 -9.66
C PHE A 174 0.59 4.87 -10.43
N ILE A 175 -0.52 5.02 -9.72
CA ILE A 175 -1.76 5.54 -10.27
C ILE A 175 -1.77 7.07 -10.08
N PRO A 176 -1.94 7.85 -11.16
CA PRO A 176 -1.99 9.31 -11.07
C PRO A 176 -3.00 9.79 -10.03
N TYR A 177 -2.63 10.80 -9.25
CA TYR A 177 -3.41 11.41 -8.16
C TYR A 177 -3.74 10.52 -6.97
N LEU A 178 -3.75 9.19 -7.12
CA LEU A 178 -4.13 8.28 -6.05
C LEU A 178 -3.18 8.36 -4.86
N GLY A 179 -1.88 8.46 -5.12
CA GLY A 179 -0.87 8.64 -4.07
C GLY A 179 -1.13 9.89 -3.22
N ALA A 180 -1.45 11.02 -3.85
CA ALA A 180 -1.77 12.27 -3.16
C ALA A 180 -3.08 12.17 -2.36
N ILE A 181 -4.13 11.57 -2.95
CA ILE A 181 -5.41 11.36 -2.27
C ILE A 181 -5.23 10.49 -1.03
N VAL A 182 -4.49 9.39 -1.14
CA VAL A 182 -4.21 8.47 -0.03
C VAL A 182 -3.33 9.16 1.02
N GLY A 183 -2.26 9.83 0.61
CA GLY A 183 -1.33 10.50 1.51
C GLY A 183 -1.94 11.66 2.28
N ILE A 184 -2.57 12.60 1.58
CA ILE A 184 -3.24 13.75 2.18
C ILE A 184 -4.45 13.28 2.99
N GLY A 185 -5.27 12.37 2.47
CA GLY A 185 -6.43 11.85 3.19
C GLY A 185 -6.05 11.18 4.50
N ALA A 186 -5.09 10.26 4.47
CA ALA A 186 -4.60 9.60 5.68
C ALA A 186 -3.88 10.58 6.63
N GLY A 187 -3.12 11.54 6.09
CA GLY A 187 -2.46 12.59 6.86
C GLY A 187 -3.44 13.51 7.58
N LEU A 188 -4.53 13.92 6.90
CA LEU A 188 -5.57 14.78 7.48
C LEU A 188 -6.31 14.06 8.60
N ILE A 189 -6.69 12.79 8.38
CA ILE A 189 -7.30 11.97 9.43
C ILE A 189 -6.34 11.85 10.62
N ALA A 190 -5.06 11.57 10.37
CA ALA A 190 -4.07 11.48 11.44
C ALA A 190 -3.93 12.81 12.20
N ALA A 191 -3.87 13.95 11.52
CA ALA A 191 -3.77 15.27 12.15
C ALA A 191 -5.01 15.59 13.01
N LEU A 192 -6.21 15.32 12.48
CA LEU A 192 -7.47 15.55 13.19
C LEU A 192 -7.61 14.68 14.44
N VAL A 193 -7.14 13.43 14.38
CA VAL A 193 -7.20 12.48 15.49
C VAL A 193 -6.10 12.72 16.52
N GLN A 194 -4.90 13.12 16.07
CA GLN A 194 -3.72 13.29 16.94
C GLN A 194 -3.71 14.66 17.64
N TYR A 195 -4.02 15.74 16.92
CA TYR A 195 -3.93 17.11 17.41
C TYR A 195 -5.30 17.78 17.58
N GLY A 196 -6.21 17.54 16.63
CA GLY A 196 -7.55 18.13 16.66
C GLY A 196 -7.59 19.65 16.43
N ASP A 197 -6.50 20.24 15.93
CA ASP A 197 -6.40 21.67 15.62
C ASP A 197 -6.35 21.95 14.12
N TRP A 198 -6.66 23.19 13.75
CA TRP A 198 -6.61 23.63 12.35
C TRP A 198 -5.18 23.86 11.84
N THR A 199 -4.23 24.10 12.75
CA THR A 199 -2.84 24.35 12.38
C THR A 199 -2.21 23.11 11.75
N HIS A 200 -2.31 21.94 12.39
CA HIS A 200 -1.72 20.71 11.83
C HIS A 200 -2.46 20.25 10.57
N VAL A 201 -3.76 20.50 10.45
CA VAL A 201 -4.53 20.27 9.22
C VAL A 201 -3.97 21.09 8.05
N ILE A 202 -3.72 22.39 8.27
CA ILE A 202 -3.14 23.26 7.24
C ILE A 202 -1.70 22.81 6.90
N LEU A 203 -0.91 22.46 7.92
CA LEU A 203 0.45 21.97 7.70
C LEU A 203 0.47 20.68 6.86
N VAL A 204 -0.45 19.75 7.09
CA VAL A 204 -0.58 18.55 6.25
C VAL A 204 -1.00 18.87 4.82
N LEU A 205 -1.87 19.87 4.60
CA LEU A 205 -2.25 20.29 3.24
C LEU A 205 -1.11 20.95 2.45
N VAL A 206 -0.10 21.48 3.15
CA VAL A 206 1.09 22.09 2.55
C VAL A 206 2.12 21.02 2.12
N VAL A 207 2.07 19.83 2.73
CA VAL A 207 2.95 18.68 2.42
C VAL A 207 2.51 17.96 1.15
#